data_AF-A0A966G7W3-F1
#
_entry.id   AF-A0A966G7W3-F1
#
_cell.length_a   1.000
_cell.length_b   1.000
_cell.length_c   1.000
_cell.angle_alpha   90.00
_cell.angle_beta   90.00
_cell.angle_gamma   90.00
#
_symmetry.space_group_name_H-M   'P 1'
#
loop_
_entity.id
_entity.type
_entity.pdbx_description
1 polymer ?
#
loop_
_entity_poly.entity_id
_entity_poly.type
_entity_poly.pdbx_seq_one_letter_code
_entity_poly.pdbx_strand_id
1 'polypeptide(L)'
;MRKYFFQAVTAEGKQISGYVSAESIEQARDKLSAGGLSILTLEEPKEMNDTMEQGMRVYQFEATNKLKKIVQGTIEAIELYEAFKKLRLEYKLDVNYLVDSASAPTVKEKIRSEGLPPELEERMQVEIKIAKKREKKKQHGSNTNEVQEAVDANEEERRFIVEKIDAVLSEVVPLLEENAEFIDGHKKREIEERISLLMRLKHSNSVAHLRSLTQRLLEQISSDEIFLKDANIPSELQDEMNRRRSQFQAIGANFDKAISRGLIDLQVKLSKLDASSFKDSVKELKPFEKITNVFYLVFCFLAALCSVFLLFLYGLYYFEIQVDQTLFFLHSPLLWYVWGLGVLMMISFYFVRFYPKQEWFEGLVIMTCTVAAFVVYTVQFPILFYWT
;
A
#
# COMPACT_ATOMS: atom_id res chain seq x y z
N MET A 1 25.63 -19.19 3.58
CA MET A 1 24.36 -18.93 2.88
C MET A 1 23.50 -18.05 3.76
N ARG A 2 22.91 -16.98 3.22
CA ARG A 2 22.01 -16.09 3.97
C ARG A 2 20.57 -16.62 3.89
N LYS A 3 19.79 -16.44 4.96
CA LYS A 3 18.36 -16.76 4.98
C LYS A 3 17.56 -15.50 4.67
N TYR A 4 16.73 -15.51 3.64
CA TYR A 4 15.86 -14.39 3.27
C TYR A 4 14.43 -14.69 3.69
N PHE A 5 13.79 -13.77 4.41
CA PHE A 5 12.37 -13.89 4.71
C PHE A 5 11.55 -13.49 3.48
N PHE A 6 10.54 -14.28 3.15
CA PHE A 6 9.66 -13.99 2.02
C PHE A 6 8.19 -14.09 2.42
N GLN A 7 7.36 -13.26 1.80
CA GLN A 7 5.93 -13.49 1.67
C GLN A 7 5.61 -13.66 0.18
N ALA A 8 4.92 -14.74 -0.15
CA ALA A 8 4.58 -15.06 -1.53
C ALA A 8 3.15 -15.62 -1.64
N VAL A 9 2.61 -15.60 -2.84
CA VAL A 9 1.31 -16.16 -3.19
C VAL A 9 1.53 -17.40 -4.06
N THR A 10 0.96 -18.52 -3.65
CA THR A 10 0.94 -19.76 -4.44
C THR A 10 0.08 -19.60 -5.69
N ALA A 11 0.21 -20.50 -6.67
CA ALA A 11 -0.68 -20.53 -7.85
C ALA A 11 -2.18 -20.64 -7.50
N GLU A 12 -2.51 -21.18 -6.31
CA GLU A 12 -3.88 -21.27 -5.79
C GLU A 12 -4.37 -19.97 -5.12
N GLY A 13 -3.56 -18.91 -5.07
CA GLY A 13 -3.91 -17.65 -4.42
C GLY A 13 -3.70 -17.63 -2.89
N LYS A 14 -3.16 -18.70 -2.30
CA LYS A 14 -2.85 -18.72 -0.85
C LYS A 14 -1.56 -17.98 -0.57
N GLN A 15 -1.60 -17.03 0.37
CA GLN A 15 -0.42 -16.38 0.92
C GLN A 15 0.35 -17.35 1.82
N ILE A 16 1.64 -17.44 1.59
CA ILE A 16 2.59 -18.21 2.39
C ILE A 16 3.77 -17.31 2.76
N SER A 17 4.38 -17.59 3.89
CA SER A 17 5.57 -16.87 4.37
C SER A 17 6.57 -17.86 4.92
N GLY A 18 7.87 -17.57 4.76
CA GLY A 18 8.93 -18.48 5.19
C GLY A 18 10.32 -17.90 4.97
N TYR A 19 11.33 -18.75 5.11
CA TYR A 19 12.73 -18.38 4.86
C TYR A 19 13.31 -19.23 3.74
N VAL A 20 14.04 -18.61 2.82
CA VAL A 20 14.78 -19.29 1.75
C VAL A 20 16.28 -19.05 1.89
N SER A 21 17.09 -20.09 1.77
CA SER A 21 18.55 -19.98 1.85
C SER A 21 19.15 -19.74 0.47
N ALA A 22 19.85 -18.62 0.29
CA ALA A 22 20.50 -18.22 -0.96
C ALA A 22 21.78 -17.40 -0.71
N GLU A 23 22.62 -17.21 -1.72
CA GLU A 23 23.81 -16.37 -1.61
C GLU A 23 23.51 -14.90 -1.89
N SER A 24 22.51 -14.63 -2.73
CA SER A 24 22.03 -13.28 -3.05
C SER A 24 20.50 -13.21 -3.07
N ILE A 25 19.96 -11.99 -3.04
CA ILE A 25 18.52 -11.73 -3.19
C ILE A 25 18.02 -12.23 -4.55
N GLU A 26 18.81 -12.12 -5.62
CA GLU A 26 18.40 -12.61 -6.94
C GLU A 26 18.26 -14.14 -6.92
N GLN A 27 19.23 -14.85 -6.34
CA GLN A 27 19.15 -16.31 -6.21
C GLN A 27 17.96 -16.76 -5.35
N ALA A 28 17.61 -16.02 -4.28
CA ALA A 28 16.42 -16.29 -3.48
C ALA A 28 15.14 -16.10 -4.31
N ARG A 29 15.09 -15.03 -5.11
CA ARG A 29 13.99 -14.74 -6.02
C ARG A 29 13.81 -15.84 -7.07
N ASP A 30 14.90 -16.29 -7.66
CA ASP A 30 14.90 -17.34 -8.68
C ASP A 30 14.47 -18.69 -8.09
N LYS A 31 14.94 -19.06 -6.89
CA LYS A 31 14.50 -20.27 -6.19
C LYS A 31 13.01 -20.26 -5.88
N LEU A 32 12.47 -19.11 -5.44
CA LEU A 32 11.05 -18.97 -5.13
C LEU A 32 10.18 -18.94 -6.40
N SER A 33 10.65 -18.27 -7.45
CA SER A 33 9.99 -18.23 -8.77
C SER A 33 9.96 -19.61 -9.43
N ALA A 34 11.07 -20.36 -9.36
CA ALA A 34 11.14 -21.75 -9.82
C ALA A 34 10.18 -22.69 -9.07
N GLY A 35 9.82 -22.34 -7.83
CA GLY A 35 8.81 -23.03 -7.03
C GLY A 35 7.35 -22.65 -7.37
N GLY A 36 7.12 -21.80 -8.37
CA GLY A 36 5.77 -21.35 -8.74
C GLY A 36 5.14 -20.37 -7.74
N LEU A 37 5.96 -19.66 -6.97
CA LEU A 37 5.51 -18.69 -5.98
C LEU A 37 5.65 -17.27 -6.52
N SER A 38 4.58 -16.48 -6.42
CA SER A 38 4.58 -15.05 -6.75
C SER A 38 4.98 -14.23 -5.53
N ILE A 39 6.18 -13.65 -5.55
CA ILE A 39 6.80 -12.99 -4.39
C ILE A 39 6.19 -11.60 -4.19
N LEU A 40 5.64 -11.33 -3.00
CA LEU A 40 5.12 -10.02 -2.60
C LEU A 40 6.21 -9.16 -1.96
N THR A 41 6.90 -9.74 -0.98
CA THR A 41 8.00 -9.11 -0.25
C THR A 41 9.13 -10.13 -0.07
N LEU A 42 10.35 -9.65 -0.27
CA LEU A 42 11.58 -10.39 -0.01
C LEU A 42 12.49 -9.45 0.77
N GLU A 43 12.63 -9.72 2.06
CA GLU A 43 13.43 -8.90 2.95
C GLU A 43 14.70 -9.67 3.30
N GLU A 44 15.85 -9.03 3.06
CA GLU A 44 17.05 -9.44 3.75
C GLU A 44 16.78 -9.23 5.24
N PRO A 45 17.01 -10.22 6.10
CA PRO A 45 16.82 -10.03 7.53
C PRO A 45 17.66 -8.82 7.90
N LYS A 46 17.00 -7.70 8.25
CA LYS A 46 17.65 -6.61 8.98
C LYS A 46 18.42 -7.33 10.06
N GLU A 47 19.74 -7.12 10.12
CA GLU A 47 20.62 -7.69 11.13
C GLU A 47 19.94 -7.54 12.49
N MET A 48 19.15 -8.56 12.85
CA MET A 48 18.60 -8.71 14.17
C MET A 48 19.85 -9.14 14.88
N ASN A 49 20.43 -8.17 15.60
CA ASN A 49 21.58 -8.34 16.49
C ASN A 49 21.78 -9.82 16.85
N ASP A 50 23.01 -10.31 16.69
CA ASP A 50 23.48 -11.66 17.06
C ASP A 50 23.10 -12.13 18.50
N THR A 51 22.39 -11.32 19.27
CA THR A 51 21.71 -11.69 20.51
C THR A 51 20.54 -12.69 20.35
N MET A 52 20.02 -12.98 19.15
CA MET A 52 18.96 -14.00 18.99
C MET A 52 19.45 -15.44 18.75
N GLU A 53 20.71 -15.68 18.36
CA GLU A 53 21.22 -17.06 18.24
C GLU A 53 21.46 -17.73 19.62
N GLN A 54 21.53 -16.96 20.70
CA GLN A 54 21.79 -17.48 22.06
C GLN A 54 20.57 -18.09 22.77
N GLY A 55 19.43 -18.26 22.09
CA GLY A 55 18.19 -18.74 22.73
C GLY A 55 17.47 -19.90 22.05
N MET A 56 17.85 -20.29 20.83
CA MET A 56 17.09 -21.32 20.10
C MET A 56 17.40 -22.72 20.64
N ARG A 57 16.36 -23.42 21.09
CA ARG A 57 16.41 -24.82 21.52
C ARG A 57 15.69 -25.70 20.51
N VAL A 58 16.20 -26.92 20.34
CA VAL A 58 15.59 -27.93 19.47
C VAL A 58 14.65 -28.77 20.31
N TYR A 59 13.36 -28.75 20.00
CA TYR A 59 12.34 -29.54 20.69
C TYR A 59 11.96 -30.76 19.86
N GLN A 60 11.99 -31.94 20.45
CA GLN A 60 11.49 -33.17 19.85
C GLN A 60 9.99 -33.28 20.13
N PHE A 61 9.20 -33.62 19.09
CA PHE A 61 7.75 -33.71 19.20
C PHE A 61 7.20 -35.01 18.61
N GLU A 62 6.05 -35.42 19.13
CA GLU A 62 5.16 -36.42 18.52
C GLU A 62 3.77 -35.81 18.41
N ALA A 63 3.22 -35.77 17.21
CA ALA A 63 1.94 -35.13 16.95
C ALA A 63 1.12 -35.92 15.92
N THR A 64 -0.19 -35.75 15.96
CA THR A 64 -1.14 -36.38 15.06
C THR A 64 -1.54 -35.38 13.97
N ASN A 65 -1.39 -35.73 12.69
CA ASN A 65 -1.91 -34.91 11.59
C ASN A 65 -3.43 -35.10 11.44
N LYS A 66 -4.11 -34.24 10.67
CA LYS A 66 -5.55 -34.33 10.34
C LYS A 66 -6.00 -35.71 9.84
N LEU A 67 -5.10 -36.47 9.23
CA LEU A 67 -5.32 -37.86 8.77
C LEU A 67 -5.18 -38.90 9.89
N LYS A 68 -5.06 -38.48 11.14
CA LYS A 68 -4.79 -39.32 12.32
C LYS A 68 -3.48 -40.13 12.25
N LYS A 69 -2.54 -39.74 11.39
CA LYS A 69 -1.20 -40.34 11.32
C LYS A 69 -0.28 -39.65 12.34
N ILE A 70 0.47 -40.46 13.09
CA ILE A 70 1.47 -40.01 14.04
C ILE A 70 2.71 -39.56 13.26
N VAL A 71 3.18 -38.35 13.54
CA VAL A 71 4.36 -37.71 12.96
C VAL A 71 5.30 -37.38 14.11
N GLN A 72 6.55 -37.81 14.00
CA GLN A 72 7.63 -37.47 14.93
C GLN A 72 8.64 -36.59 14.22
N GLY A 73 9.17 -35.58 14.92
CA GLY A 73 10.14 -34.66 14.35
C GLY A 73 10.78 -33.78 15.40
N THR A 74 11.57 -32.82 14.94
CA THR A 74 12.19 -31.78 15.76
C THR A 74 11.82 -30.40 15.24
N ILE A 75 11.67 -29.43 16.14
CA ILE A 75 11.34 -28.04 15.82
C ILE A 75 12.21 -27.08 16.62
N GLU A 76 12.66 -26.00 16.00
CA GLU A 76 13.46 -24.95 16.64
C GLU A 76 12.58 -23.80 17.14
N ALA A 77 12.72 -23.46 18.42
CA ALA A 77 12.03 -22.34 19.05
C ALA A 77 12.82 -21.80 20.25
N ILE A 78 12.50 -20.58 20.69
CA ILE A 78 13.14 -19.97 21.86
C ILE A 78 12.62 -20.65 23.14
N GLU A 79 11.32 -20.93 23.18
CA GLU A 79 10.65 -21.56 24.32
C GLU A 79 9.75 -22.73 23.90
N LEU A 80 9.45 -23.61 24.87
CA LEU A 80 8.58 -24.77 24.71
C LEU A 80 7.18 -24.36 24.18
N TYR A 81 6.65 -23.24 24.68
CA TYR A 81 5.34 -22.74 24.27
C TYR A 81 5.34 -22.23 22.82
N GLU A 82 6.43 -21.60 22.36
CA GLU A 82 6.55 -21.18 20.97
C GLU A 82 6.62 -22.37 20.01
N ALA A 83 7.37 -23.42 20.37
CA ALA A 83 7.39 -24.67 19.61
C ALA A 83 5.99 -25.28 19.50
N PHE A 84 5.26 -25.36 20.63
CA PHE A 84 3.87 -25.81 20.66
C PHE A 84 2.96 -24.97 19.77
N LYS A 85 3.10 -23.64 19.84
CA LYS A 85 2.34 -22.69 19.03
C LYS A 85 2.58 -22.85 17.54
N LYS A 86 3.84 -22.97 17.10
CA LYS A 86 4.21 -23.23 15.71
C LYS A 86 3.58 -24.53 15.20
N LEU A 87 3.73 -25.63 15.94
CA LEU A 87 3.17 -26.94 15.58
C LEU A 87 1.64 -26.90 15.41
N ARG A 88 0.93 -26.19 16.29
CA ARG A 88 -0.53 -26.08 16.25
C ARG A 88 -1.03 -25.12 15.17
N LEU A 89 -0.44 -23.92 15.04
CA LEU A 89 -0.94 -22.87 14.14
C LEU A 89 -0.42 -23.01 12.71
N GLU A 90 0.89 -23.19 12.54
CA GLU A 90 1.52 -23.23 11.22
C GLU A 90 1.32 -24.61 10.58
N TYR A 91 1.64 -25.67 11.32
CA TYR A 91 1.61 -27.05 10.80
C TYR A 91 0.26 -27.75 10.99
N LYS A 92 -0.65 -27.19 11.79
CA LYS A 92 -1.99 -27.74 12.07
C LYS A 92 -1.94 -29.18 12.61
N LEU A 93 -0.96 -29.47 13.46
CA LEU A 93 -0.77 -30.76 14.11
C LEU A 93 -1.42 -30.79 15.51
N ASP A 94 -1.99 -31.93 15.89
CA ASP A 94 -2.43 -32.21 17.25
C ASP A 94 -1.24 -32.78 18.03
N VAL A 95 -0.51 -31.92 18.74
CA VAL A 95 0.70 -32.32 19.48
C VAL A 95 0.29 -33.22 20.65
N ASN A 96 0.90 -34.40 20.76
CA ASN A 96 0.72 -35.33 21.88
C ASN A 96 1.89 -35.23 22.88
N TYR A 97 3.08 -34.91 22.36
CA TYR A 97 4.34 -34.88 23.10
C TYR A 97 5.25 -33.77 22.59
N LEU A 98 5.91 -33.06 23.49
CA LEU A 98 6.89 -32.03 23.18
C LEU A 98 7.91 -31.90 24.33
N VAL A 99 9.20 -32.07 24.03
CA VAL A 99 10.28 -31.98 25.02
C VAL A 99 11.53 -31.36 24.41
N ASP A 100 12.38 -30.74 25.24
CA ASP A 100 13.71 -30.28 24.81
C ASP A 100 14.58 -31.49 24.43
N SER A 101 15.17 -31.46 23.24
CA SER A 101 15.99 -32.56 22.71
C SER A 101 17.22 -32.84 23.56
N ALA A 102 17.70 -31.84 24.30
CA ALA A 102 18.83 -31.96 25.23
C ALA A 102 18.47 -32.65 26.57
N SER A 103 17.19 -32.93 26.84
CA SER A 103 16.76 -33.56 28.08
C SER A 103 17.24 -35.02 28.18
N ALA A 104 17.53 -35.50 29.40
CA ALA A 104 17.92 -36.88 29.66
C ALA A 104 16.83 -37.88 29.18
N PRO A 105 17.20 -39.08 28.69
CA PRO A 105 16.26 -40.05 28.14
C PRO A 105 15.17 -40.49 29.13
N THR A 106 15.50 -40.55 30.43
CA THR A 106 14.55 -40.87 31.51
C THR A 106 13.44 -39.81 31.65
N VAL A 107 13.78 -38.53 31.46
CA VAL A 107 12.83 -37.42 31.48
C VAL A 107 11.95 -37.46 30.23
N LYS A 108 12.53 -37.82 29.08
CA LYS A 108 11.80 -37.96 27.82
C LYS A 108 10.71 -39.02 27.90
N GLU A 109 11.01 -40.19 28.48
CA GLU A 109 10.04 -41.27 28.66
C GLU A 109 8.93 -40.90 29.66
N LYS A 110 9.28 -40.23 30.76
CA LYS A 110 8.30 -39.77 31.75
C LYS A 110 7.30 -38.79 31.14
N ILE A 111 7.78 -37.75 30.47
CA ILE A 111 6.91 -36.77 29.78
C ILE A 111 6.09 -37.45 28.68
N ARG A 112 6.62 -38.47 28.02
CA ARG A 112 5.88 -39.23 26.99
C ARG A 112 4.69 -39.99 27.59
N SER A 113 4.84 -40.50 28.81
CA SER A 113 3.76 -41.17 29.53
C SER A 113 2.76 -40.21 30.18
N GLU A 114 3.23 -39.05 30.65
CA GLU A 114 2.41 -38.03 31.32
C GLU A 114 1.64 -37.13 30.32
N GLY A 115 2.12 -37.02 29.08
CA GLY A 115 1.54 -36.17 28.05
C GLY A 115 2.01 -34.72 28.14
N LEU A 116 1.34 -33.82 27.41
CA LEU A 116 1.64 -32.39 27.45
C LEU A 116 1.20 -31.75 28.77
N PRO A 117 2.00 -30.83 29.33
CA PRO A 117 1.57 -30.01 30.46
C PRO A 117 0.27 -29.26 30.14
N PRO A 118 -0.77 -29.32 31.01
CA PRO A 118 -2.06 -28.68 30.75
C PRO A 118 -1.95 -27.15 30.59
N GLU A 119 -0.93 -26.54 31.20
CA GLU A 119 -0.66 -25.11 31.11
C GLU A 119 -0.43 -24.62 29.67
N LEU A 120 0.17 -25.44 28.80
CA LEU A 120 0.42 -25.07 27.40
C LEU A 120 -0.88 -24.96 26.60
N GLU A 121 -1.82 -25.86 26.87
CA GLU A 121 -3.11 -25.88 26.20
C GLU A 121 -4.01 -24.74 26.69
N GLU A 122 -4.00 -24.44 27.99
CA GLU A 122 -4.71 -23.29 28.56
C GLU A 122 -4.21 -21.96 27.97
N ARG A 123 -2.89 -21.74 27.92
CA ARG A 123 -2.31 -20.53 27.32
C ARG A 123 -2.71 -20.37 25.85
N MET A 124 -2.70 -21.47 25.08
CA MET A 124 -3.12 -21.46 23.68
C MET A 124 -4.61 -21.12 23.53
N GLN A 125 -5.48 -21.67 24.37
CA GLN A 125 -6.91 -21.35 24.32
C GLN A 125 -7.18 -19.88 24.64
N VAL A 126 -6.44 -19.29 25.59
CA VAL A 126 -6.51 -17.86 25.91
C VAL A 126 -6.08 -17.01 24.71
N GLU A 127 -4.96 -17.34 24.07
CA GLU A 127 -4.51 -16.65 22.85
C GLU A 127 -5.52 -16.77 21.71
N ILE A 128 -6.09 -17.96 21.46
CA ILE A 128 -7.12 -18.15 20.43
C ILE A 128 -8.36 -17.32 20.76
N LYS A 129 -8.79 -17.24 22.02
CA LYS A 129 -9.92 -16.38 22.44
C LYS A 129 -9.60 -14.90 22.23
N ILE A 130 -8.38 -14.45 22.54
CA ILE A 130 -7.93 -13.07 22.30
C ILE A 130 -7.86 -12.77 20.81
N ALA A 131 -7.30 -13.68 20.00
CA ALA A 131 -7.23 -13.56 18.55
C ALA A 131 -8.63 -13.48 17.94
N LYS A 132 -9.55 -14.38 18.32
CA LYS A 132 -10.95 -14.34 17.89
C LYS A 132 -11.66 -13.07 18.33
N LYS A 133 -11.39 -12.55 19.53
CA LYS A 133 -11.95 -11.25 19.97
C LYS A 133 -11.39 -10.09 19.14
N ARG A 134 -10.10 -10.11 18.78
CA ARG A 134 -9.48 -9.12 17.89
C ARG A 134 -10.02 -9.21 16.47
N GLU A 135 -10.19 -10.41 15.94
CA GLU A 135 -10.82 -10.66 14.63
C GLU A 135 -12.26 -10.20 14.61
N LYS A 136 -13.07 -10.53 15.63
CA LYS A 136 -14.44 -10.02 15.76
C LYS A 136 -14.49 -8.50 15.87
N LYS A 137 -13.55 -7.88 16.59
CA LYS A 137 -13.47 -6.41 16.70
C LYS A 137 -13.05 -5.77 15.38
N LYS A 138 -12.21 -6.45 14.57
CA LYS A 138 -11.87 -6.03 13.20
C LYS A 138 -13.02 -6.25 12.22
N GLN A 139 -13.73 -7.38 12.29
CA GLN A 139 -14.89 -7.70 11.45
C GLN A 139 -16.12 -6.86 11.80
N HIS A 140 -16.22 -6.33 13.02
CA HIS A 140 -17.29 -5.39 13.38
C HIS A 140 -16.95 -3.94 13.05
N GLY A 141 -15.72 -3.65 12.62
CA GLY A 141 -15.27 -2.32 12.16
C GLY A 141 -14.87 -2.26 10.68
N SER A 142 -14.78 -3.39 9.98
CA SER A 142 -14.50 -3.47 8.55
C SER A 142 -15.72 -4.10 7.90
N ASN A 143 -16.46 -3.28 7.13
CA ASN A 143 -17.64 -3.67 6.40
C ASN A 143 -17.33 -4.92 5.56
N THR A 144 -17.94 -6.05 5.88
CA THR A 144 -17.94 -7.26 5.03
C THR A 144 -18.37 -6.96 3.58
N ASN A 145 -19.10 -5.86 3.37
CA ASN A 145 -19.46 -5.36 2.05
C ASN A 145 -18.26 -4.83 1.26
N GLU A 146 -17.27 -4.18 1.89
CA GLU A 146 -16.11 -3.62 1.17
C GLU A 146 -15.21 -4.72 0.60
N VAL A 147 -15.00 -5.82 1.34
CA VAL A 147 -14.23 -6.95 0.85
C VAL A 147 -14.95 -7.67 -0.29
N GLN A 148 -16.27 -7.83 -0.19
CA GLN A 148 -17.06 -8.44 -1.26
C GLN A 148 -17.09 -7.55 -2.50
N GLU A 149 -17.31 -6.24 -2.34
CA GLU A 149 -17.26 -5.26 -3.44
C GLU A 149 -15.89 -5.22 -4.12
N ALA A 150 -14.79 -5.34 -3.37
CA ALA A 150 -13.44 -5.41 -3.93
C ALA A 150 -13.17 -6.72 -4.69
N VAL A 151 -13.77 -7.83 -4.27
CA VAL A 151 -13.68 -9.12 -4.99
C VAL A 151 -14.51 -9.05 -6.27
N ASP A 152 -15.73 -8.54 -6.20
CA ASP A 152 -16.63 -8.39 -7.35
C ASP A 152 -16.03 -7.44 -8.41
N ALA A 153 -15.44 -6.33 -7.96
CA ALA A 153 -14.67 -5.39 -8.78
C ALA A 153 -13.52 -6.06 -9.56
N ASN A 154 -12.70 -6.86 -8.88
CA ASN A 154 -11.60 -7.59 -9.51
C ASN A 154 -12.11 -8.62 -10.52
N GLU A 155 -13.27 -9.24 -10.26
CA GLU A 155 -13.88 -10.18 -11.19
C GLU A 155 -14.43 -9.48 -12.43
N GLU A 156 -15.03 -8.30 -12.29
CA GLU A 156 -15.47 -7.46 -13.42
C GLU A 156 -14.29 -7.01 -14.28
N GLU A 157 -13.20 -6.53 -13.68
CA GLU A 157 -11.99 -6.13 -14.41
C GLU A 157 -11.41 -7.32 -15.19
N ARG A 158 -11.35 -8.50 -14.55
CA ARG A 158 -10.89 -9.72 -15.20
C ARG A 158 -11.79 -10.11 -16.39
N ARG A 159 -13.12 -10.09 -16.21
CA ARG A 159 -14.06 -10.40 -17.29
C ARG A 159 -13.88 -9.46 -18.47
N PHE A 160 -13.75 -8.16 -18.21
CA PHE A 160 -13.52 -7.15 -19.24
C PHE A 160 -12.24 -7.42 -20.03
N ILE A 161 -11.13 -7.72 -19.37
CA ILE A 161 -9.85 -8.00 -20.04
C ILE A 161 -9.93 -9.28 -20.87
N VAL A 162 -10.57 -10.34 -20.33
CA VAL A 162 -10.74 -11.60 -21.06
C VAL A 162 -11.58 -11.40 -22.32
N GLU A 163 -12.67 -10.64 -22.25
CA GLU A 163 -13.50 -10.32 -23.41
C GLU A 163 -12.69 -9.57 -24.48
N LYS A 164 -11.85 -8.62 -24.06
CA LYS A 164 -10.97 -7.87 -24.99
C LYS A 164 -9.88 -8.75 -25.59
N ILE A 165 -9.29 -9.65 -24.81
CA ILE A 165 -8.34 -10.65 -25.31
C ILE A 165 -9.00 -11.52 -26.38
N ASP A 166 -10.22 -12.01 -26.12
CA ASP A 166 -10.95 -12.85 -27.08
C ASP A 166 -11.24 -12.09 -28.39
N ALA A 167 -11.60 -10.80 -28.30
CA ALA A 167 -11.76 -9.95 -29.48
C ALA A 167 -10.46 -9.81 -30.29
N VAL A 168 -9.31 -9.57 -29.65
CA VAL A 168 -8.00 -9.51 -30.35
C VAL A 168 -7.69 -10.82 -31.03
N LEU A 169 -7.83 -11.93 -30.31
CA LEU A 169 -7.52 -13.24 -30.84
C LEU A 169 -8.40 -13.57 -32.06
N SER A 170 -9.66 -13.14 -32.05
CA SER A 170 -10.59 -13.32 -33.18
C SER A 170 -10.23 -12.49 -34.42
N GLU A 171 -9.54 -11.37 -34.28
CA GLU A 171 -9.10 -10.54 -35.41
C GLU A 171 -7.68 -10.89 -35.88
N VAL A 172 -6.75 -11.13 -34.95
CA VAL A 172 -5.34 -11.35 -35.23
C VAL A 172 -5.08 -12.70 -35.89
N VAL A 173 -5.73 -13.77 -35.42
CA VAL A 173 -5.48 -15.13 -35.94
C VAL A 173 -5.81 -15.22 -37.44
N PRO A 174 -6.99 -14.80 -37.91
CA PRO A 174 -7.30 -14.79 -39.35
C PRO A 174 -6.33 -13.91 -40.14
N LEU A 175 -5.92 -12.75 -39.61
CA LEU A 175 -4.98 -11.89 -40.31
C LEU A 175 -3.58 -12.49 -40.47
N LEU A 176 -3.08 -13.21 -39.46
CA LEU A 176 -1.80 -13.92 -39.58
C LEU A 176 -1.88 -15.09 -40.58
N GLU A 177 -3.04 -15.70 -40.73
CA GLU A 177 -3.29 -16.77 -41.70
C GLU A 177 -3.41 -16.20 -43.13
N GLU A 178 -4.23 -15.17 -43.32
CA GLU A 178 -4.44 -14.51 -44.62
C GLU A 178 -3.16 -13.85 -45.18
N ASN A 179 -2.29 -13.36 -44.30
CA ASN A 179 -1.08 -12.62 -44.70
C ASN A 179 0.20 -13.45 -44.54
N ALA A 180 0.09 -14.77 -44.42
CA ALA A 180 1.22 -15.66 -44.16
C ALA A 180 2.36 -15.55 -45.20
N GLU A 181 2.04 -15.17 -46.43
CA GLU A 181 3.02 -15.00 -47.52
C GLU A 181 3.88 -13.73 -47.41
N PHE A 182 3.39 -12.70 -46.71
CA PHE A 182 4.08 -11.41 -46.56
C PHE A 182 4.82 -11.26 -45.22
N ILE A 183 4.61 -12.19 -44.30
CA ILE A 183 5.15 -12.16 -42.94
C ILE A 183 6.41 -13.02 -42.87
N ASP A 184 7.43 -12.54 -42.15
CA ASP A 184 8.61 -13.34 -41.85
C ASP A 184 8.22 -14.59 -41.03
N GLY A 185 8.58 -15.78 -41.52
CA GLY A 185 8.17 -17.04 -40.90
C GLY A 185 8.65 -17.22 -39.45
N HIS A 186 9.80 -16.63 -39.07
CA HIS A 186 10.28 -16.66 -37.69
C HIS A 186 9.45 -15.73 -36.80
N LYS A 187 9.15 -14.51 -37.28
CA LYS A 187 8.29 -13.55 -36.55
C LYS A 187 6.86 -14.08 -36.40
N LYS A 188 6.30 -14.70 -37.45
CA LYS A 188 4.99 -15.37 -37.40
C LYS A 188 4.94 -16.40 -36.28
N ARG A 189 5.94 -17.29 -36.22
CA ARG A 189 6.03 -18.32 -35.18
C ARG A 189 6.11 -17.72 -33.77
N GLU A 190 6.87 -16.65 -33.58
CA GLU A 190 6.95 -15.96 -32.28
C GLU A 190 5.58 -15.41 -31.84
N ILE A 191 4.85 -14.80 -32.78
CA ILE A 191 3.49 -14.28 -32.53
C ILE A 191 2.53 -15.43 -32.20
N GLU A 192 2.58 -16.54 -32.93
CA GLU A 192 1.78 -17.75 -32.66
C GLU A 192 2.08 -18.36 -31.27
N GLU A 193 3.35 -18.43 -30.88
CA GLU A 193 3.75 -18.90 -29.54
C GLU A 193 3.18 -18.00 -28.43
N ARG A 194 3.12 -16.69 -28.65
CA ARG A 194 2.51 -15.73 -27.72
C ARG A 194 0.99 -15.77 -27.72
N ILE A 195 0.35 -15.99 -28.86
CA ILE A 195 -1.08 -16.26 -28.95
C ILE A 195 -1.43 -17.52 -28.14
N SER A 196 -0.66 -18.59 -28.31
CA SER A 196 -0.81 -19.83 -27.54
C SER A 196 -0.61 -19.61 -26.04
N LEU A 197 0.38 -18.78 -25.66
CA LEU A 197 0.58 -18.39 -24.27
C LEU A 197 -0.59 -17.57 -23.71
N LEU A 198 -1.12 -16.62 -24.49
CA LEU A 198 -2.26 -15.78 -24.10
C LEU A 198 -3.53 -16.62 -23.95
N MET A 199 -3.79 -17.58 -24.85
CA MET A 199 -4.91 -18.52 -24.74
C MET A 199 -4.81 -19.38 -23.48
N ARG A 200 -3.62 -19.85 -23.11
CA ARG A 200 -3.41 -20.62 -21.86
C ARG A 200 -3.60 -19.76 -20.62
N LEU A 201 -3.14 -18.51 -20.68
CA LEU A 201 -3.14 -17.60 -19.53
C LEU A 201 -4.40 -16.78 -19.38
N LYS A 202 -5.31 -16.76 -20.37
CA LYS A 202 -6.64 -16.12 -20.32
C LYS A 202 -7.40 -16.41 -19.01
N HIS A 203 -7.20 -17.58 -18.41
CA HIS A 203 -7.84 -17.97 -17.16
C HIS A 203 -7.07 -17.60 -15.88
N SER A 204 -5.86 -17.04 -16.00
CA SER A 204 -5.04 -16.57 -14.88
C SER A 204 -5.79 -15.55 -14.03
N ASN A 205 -5.51 -15.55 -12.74
CA ASN A 205 -6.03 -14.57 -11.78
C ASN A 205 -5.21 -13.26 -11.80
N SER A 206 -4.07 -13.23 -12.50
CA SER A 206 -3.23 -12.03 -12.57
C SER A 206 -3.63 -11.15 -13.76
N VAL A 207 -4.48 -10.16 -13.49
CA VAL A 207 -4.89 -9.11 -14.44
C VAL A 207 -3.67 -8.36 -15.01
N ALA A 208 -2.71 -7.99 -14.16
CA ALA A 208 -1.51 -7.28 -14.59
C ALA A 208 -0.67 -8.10 -15.59
N HIS A 209 -0.54 -9.41 -15.34
CA HIS A 209 0.20 -10.28 -16.25
C HIS A 209 -0.50 -10.41 -17.60
N LEU A 210 -1.82 -10.63 -17.59
CA LEU A 210 -2.64 -10.67 -18.80
C LEU A 210 -2.47 -9.39 -19.62
N ARG A 211 -2.60 -8.23 -18.99
CA ARG A 211 -2.41 -6.93 -19.63
C ARG A 211 -1.04 -6.79 -20.28
N SER A 212 0.03 -7.10 -19.54
CA SER A 212 1.39 -6.97 -20.06
C SER A 212 1.65 -7.89 -21.25
N LEU A 213 1.07 -9.10 -21.24
CA LEU A 213 1.24 -10.07 -22.30
C LEU A 213 0.46 -9.65 -23.55
N THR A 214 -0.78 -9.18 -23.39
CA THR A 214 -1.60 -8.64 -24.48
C THR A 214 -0.94 -7.42 -25.11
N GLN A 215 -0.41 -6.50 -24.30
CA GLN A 215 0.29 -5.31 -24.80
C GLN A 215 1.51 -5.69 -25.65
N ARG A 216 2.36 -6.59 -25.16
CA ARG A 216 3.53 -7.05 -25.91
C ARG A 216 3.18 -7.78 -27.21
N LEU A 217 2.07 -8.51 -27.22
CA LEU A 217 1.56 -9.17 -28.44
C LEU A 217 1.17 -8.11 -29.48
N LEU A 218 0.45 -7.05 -29.08
CA LEU A 218 0.03 -5.98 -29.98
C LEU A 218 1.20 -5.13 -30.47
N GLU A 219 2.17 -4.83 -29.61
CA GLU A 219 3.40 -4.12 -29.99
C GLU A 219 4.15 -4.89 -31.08
N GLN A 220 4.17 -6.23 -31.00
CA GLN A 220 4.79 -7.04 -32.04
C GLN A 220 3.96 -7.09 -33.32
N ILE A 221 2.65 -7.25 -33.23
CA ILE A 221 1.74 -7.29 -34.39
C ILE A 221 1.72 -5.94 -35.13
N SER A 222 1.85 -4.83 -34.41
CA SER A 222 1.90 -3.48 -34.98
C SER A 222 3.29 -3.06 -35.45
N SER A 223 4.33 -3.83 -35.14
CA SER A 223 5.70 -3.54 -35.56
C SER A 223 5.87 -3.79 -37.06
N ASP A 224 6.45 -2.83 -37.76
CA ASP A 224 6.77 -2.95 -39.18
C ASP A 224 7.79 -4.06 -39.48
N GLU A 225 8.49 -4.55 -38.45
CA GLU A 225 9.48 -5.62 -38.54
C GLU A 225 8.88 -7.02 -38.80
N ILE A 226 7.55 -7.19 -38.72
CA ILE A 226 6.93 -8.49 -39.00
C ILE A 226 6.93 -8.82 -40.49
N PHE A 227 6.96 -7.81 -41.35
CA PHE A 227 6.86 -7.96 -42.79
C PHE A 227 8.23 -8.27 -43.40
N LEU A 228 8.24 -9.05 -44.47
CA LEU A 228 9.45 -9.32 -45.24
C LEU A 228 10.07 -8.00 -45.75
N LYS A 229 11.39 -7.87 -45.70
CA LYS A 229 12.09 -6.65 -46.13
C LYS A 229 11.82 -6.38 -47.62
N ASP A 230 11.53 -5.12 -47.94
CA ASP A 230 11.10 -4.63 -49.27
C ASP A 230 11.97 -5.08 -50.46
N ALA A 231 13.23 -5.46 -50.23
CA ALA A 231 14.20 -5.81 -51.28
C ALA A 231 13.82 -7.03 -52.15
N ASN A 232 12.89 -7.89 -51.70
CA ASN A 232 12.56 -9.16 -52.38
C ASN A 232 11.12 -9.23 -52.91
N ILE A 233 10.35 -8.15 -52.84
CA ILE A 233 8.92 -8.16 -53.19
C ILE A 233 8.73 -7.48 -54.56
N PRO A 234 8.07 -8.13 -55.54
CA PRO A 234 7.70 -7.51 -56.81
C PRO A 234 6.94 -6.19 -56.59
N SER A 235 7.20 -5.17 -57.40
CA SER A 235 6.57 -3.85 -57.25
C SER A 235 5.03 -3.89 -57.24
N GLU A 236 4.42 -4.85 -57.94
CA GLU A 236 2.97 -5.06 -57.97
C GLU A 236 2.39 -5.51 -56.61
N LEU A 237 3.18 -6.21 -55.79
CA LEU A 237 2.76 -6.69 -54.47
C LEU A 237 3.06 -5.70 -53.34
N GLN A 238 3.84 -4.66 -53.63
CA GLN A 238 4.26 -3.67 -52.63
C GLN A 238 3.08 -2.82 -52.15
N ASP A 239 2.15 -2.48 -53.04
CA ASP A 239 0.93 -1.74 -52.70
C ASP A 239 -0.02 -2.57 -51.83
N GLU A 240 -0.19 -3.86 -52.14
CA GLU A 240 -1.00 -4.76 -51.32
C GLU A 240 -0.35 -4.96 -49.94
N MET A 241 0.97 -5.16 -49.87
CA MET A 241 1.68 -5.26 -48.58
C MET A 241 1.51 -3.99 -47.74
N ASN A 242 1.63 -2.79 -48.33
CA ASN A 242 1.42 -1.53 -47.60
C ASN A 242 -0.01 -1.40 -47.06
N ARG A 243 -1.00 -1.87 -47.83
CA ARG A 243 -2.40 -1.94 -47.39
C ARG A 243 -2.56 -2.90 -46.21
N ARG A 244 -1.95 -4.08 -46.26
CA ARG A 244 -1.97 -5.06 -45.16
C ARG A 244 -1.24 -4.53 -43.93
N ARG A 245 -0.07 -3.92 -44.06
CA ARG A 245 0.65 -3.22 -42.98
C ARG A 245 -0.25 -2.19 -42.29
N SER A 246 -0.99 -1.40 -43.07
CA SER A 246 -1.94 -0.43 -42.52
C SER A 246 -3.08 -1.08 -41.73
N GLN A 247 -3.56 -2.26 -42.14
CA GLN A 247 -4.57 -3.03 -41.40
C GLN A 247 -4.02 -3.51 -40.04
N PHE A 248 -2.80 -4.06 -40.01
CA PHE A 248 -2.13 -4.50 -38.77
C PHE A 248 -1.93 -3.33 -37.79
N GLN A 249 -1.44 -2.19 -38.29
CA GLN A 249 -1.26 -0.98 -37.49
C GLN A 249 -2.61 -0.43 -36.96
N ALA A 250 -3.66 -0.43 -37.79
CA ALA A 250 -4.98 0.05 -37.39
C ALA A 250 -5.59 -0.81 -36.27
N ILE A 251 -5.39 -2.14 -36.31
CA ILE A 251 -5.88 -3.04 -35.26
C ILE A 251 -5.12 -2.84 -33.96
N GLY A 252 -3.79 -2.75 -34.02
CA GLY A 252 -2.97 -2.44 -32.84
C GLY A 252 -3.42 -1.14 -32.16
N ALA A 253 -3.59 -0.07 -32.95
CA ALA A 253 -4.01 1.24 -32.44
C ALA A 253 -5.45 1.28 -31.90
N ASN A 254 -6.39 0.65 -32.61
CA ASN A 254 -7.79 0.57 -32.17
C ASN A 254 -7.91 -0.18 -30.86
N PHE A 255 -7.15 -1.26 -30.70
CA PHE A 255 -7.22 -2.09 -29.52
C PHE A 255 -6.54 -1.45 -28.31
N ASP A 256 -5.35 -0.86 -28.47
CA ASP A 256 -4.68 -0.15 -27.37
C ASP A 256 -5.58 0.98 -26.81
N LYS A 257 -6.28 1.67 -27.70
CA LYS A 257 -7.28 2.68 -27.34
C LYS A 257 -8.51 2.08 -26.66
N ALA A 258 -8.98 0.91 -27.09
CA ALA A 258 -10.13 0.22 -26.50
C ALA A 258 -9.84 -0.30 -25.09
N ILE A 259 -8.65 -0.92 -24.87
CA ILE A 259 -8.19 -1.33 -23.54
C ILE A 259 -8.02 -0.11 -22.66
N SER A 260 -7.27 0.90 -23.10
CA SER A 260 -6.98 2.07 -22.28
C SER A 260 -8.24 2.79 -21.83
N ARG A 261 -9.22 2.97 -22.73
CA ARG A 261 -10.52 3.58 -22.39
C ARG A 261 -11.35 2.72 -21.44
N GLY A 262 -11.43 1.41 -21.68
CA GLY A 262 -12.23 0.54 -20.82
C GLY A 262 -11.64 0.36 -19.42
N LEU A 263 -10.31 0.34 -19.30
CA LEU A 263 -9.62 0.35 -18.01
C LEU A 263 -9.81 1.68 -17.28
N ILE A 264 -9.79 2.81 -17.97
CA ILE A 264 -10.11 4.11 -17.36
C ILE A 264 -11.57 4.12 -16.87
N ASP A 265 -12.53 3.60 -17.64
CA ASP A 265 -13.93 3.54 -17.21
C ASP A 265 -14.12 2.63 -15.99
N LEU A 266 -13.44 1.48 -15.96
CA LEU A 266 -13.40 0.59 -14.78
C LEU A 266 -12.76 1.30 -13.59
N GLN A 267 -11.61 1.95 -13.76
CA GLN A 267 -10.95 2.70 -12.70
C GLN A 267 -11.81 3.86 -12.18
N VAL A 268 -12.59 4.52 -13.05
CA VAL A 268 -13.57 5.54 -12.66
C VAL A 268 -14.74 4.93 -11.87
N LYS A 269 -15.21 3.72 -12.23
CA LYS A 269 -16.23 3.00 -11.45
C LYS A 269 -15.69 2.57 -10.08
N LEU A 270 -14.47 2.06 -10.03
CA LEU A 270 -13.79 1.65 -8.80
C LEU A 270 -13.48 2.85 -7.91
N SER A 271 -13.02 3.97 -8.47
CA SER A 271 -12.78 5.20 -7.69
C SER A 271 -14.07 5.86 -7.20
N LYS A 272 -15.22 5.63 -7.84
CA LYS A 272 -16.52 6.02 -7.27
C LYS A 272 -16.90 5.16 -6.05
N LEU A 273 -16.53 3.88 -6.04
CA LEU A 273 -16.66 3.02 -4.86
C LEU A 273 -15.67 3.43 -3.75
N ASP A 274 -14.46 3.87 -4.11
CA ASP A 274 -13.43 4.31 -3.16
C ASP A 274 -13.60 5.78 -2.70
N ALA A 275 -14.48 6.55 -3.35
CA ALA A 275 -14.76 7.93 -2.92
C ALA A 275 -15.49 7.97 -1.56
N SER A 276 -16.23 6.92 -1.18
CA SER A 276 -16.86 6.81 0.14
C SER A 276 -15.83 6.52 1.23
N SER A 277 -14.92 5.56 0.99
CA SER A 277 -13.81 5.21 1.89
C SER A 277 -12.81 6.37 2.03
N PHE A 278 -12.52 7.10 0.95
CA PHE A 278 -11.70 8.31 0.97
C PHE A 278 -12.41 9.44 1.70
N LYS A 279 -13.72 9.63 1.50
CA LYS A 279 -14.50 10.63 2.24
C LYS A 279 -14.53 10.33 3.73
N ASP A 280 -14.59 9.06 4.13
CA ASP A 280 -14.54 8.67 5.53
C ASP A 280 -13.12 8.75 6.11
N SER A 281 -12.09 8.41 5.34
CA SER A 281 -10.67 8.63 5.72
C SER A 281 -10.32 10.12 5.83
N VAL A 282 -10.86 10.97 4.96
CA VAL A 282 -10.70 12.44 5.01
C VAL A 282 -11.48 13.04 6.17
N LYS A 283 -12.66 12.50 6.52
CA LYS A 283 -13.35 12.85 7.77
C LYS A 283 -12.54 12.47 8.99
N GLU A 284 -11.91 11.29 9.00
CA GLU A 284 -11.07 10.83 10.11
C GLU A 284 -9.79 11.66 10.27
N LEU A 285 -9.18 12.11 9.16
CA LEU A 285 -7.94 12.88 9.19
C LEU A 285 -8.09 14.29 9.74
N LYS A 286 -9.33 14.79 9.94
CA LYS A 286 -9.68 16.16 10.36
C LYS A 286 -8.62 17.19 9.95
N PRO A 287 -8.28 17.28 8.66
CA PRO A 287 -7.16 18.11 8.20
C PRO A 287 -7.34 19.57 8.61
N PHE A 288 -8.59 20.03 8.66
CA PHE A 288 -8.96 21.35 9.15
C PHE A 288 -8.55 21.59 10.61
N GLU A 289 -8.69 20.60 11.49
CA GLU A 289 -8.30 20.71 12.91
C GLU A 289 -6.77 20.83 13.03
N LYS A 290 -6.02 20.05 12.26
CA LYS A 290 -4.54 20.14 12.21
C LYS A 290 -4.07 21.49 11.68
N ILE A 291 -4.64 21.95 10.57
CA ILE A 291 -4.30 23.24 9.96
C ILE A 291 -4.60 24.39 10.93
N THR A 292 -5.81 24.42 11.51
CA THR A 292 -6.22 25.42 12.51
C THR A 292 -5.28 25.41 13.72
N ASN A 293 -4.88 24.23 14.19
CA ASN A 293 -3.95 24.10 15.31
C ASN A 293 -2.55 24.65 14.99
N VAL A 294 -2.05 24.44 13.77
CA VAL A 294 -0.77 25.00 13.33
C VAL A 294 -0.86 26.53 13.26
N PHE A 295 -1.91 27.08 12.64
CA PHE A 295 -2.09 28.54 12.57
C PHE A 295 -2.23 29.17 13.96
N TYR A 296 -3.02 28.56 14.85
CA TYR A 296 -3.14 29.01 16.24
C TYR A 296 -1.78 29.09 16.94
N LEU A 297 -0.94 28.06 16.82
CA LEU A 297 0.40 28.04 17.42
C LEU A 297 1.31 29.12 16.83
N VAL A 298 1.26 29.33 15.52
CA VAL A 298 2.04 30.38 14.84
C VAL A 298 1.66 31.77 15.36
N PHE A 299 0.37 32.08 15.44
CA PHE A 299 -0.09 33.39 15.94
C PHE A 299 0.15 33.56 17.44
N CYS A 300 0.00 32.50 18.23
CA CYS A 300 0.34 32.52 19.65
C CYS A 300 1.84 32.81 19.87
N PHE A 301 2.72 32.15 19.11
CA PHE A 301 4.16 32.38 19.17
C PHE A 301 4.52 33.81 18.74
N LEU A 302 3.93 34.30 17.65
CA LEU A 302 4.15 35.66 17.16
C LEU A 302 3.70 36.71 18.19
N ALA A 303 2.50 36.56 18.75
CA ALA A 303 1.97 37.47 19.77
C ALA A 303 2.83 37.44 21.05
N ALA A 304 3.29 36.26 21.47
CA ALA A 304 4.17 36.12 22.64
C ALA A 304 5.53 36.80 22.42
N LEU A 305 6.16 36.58 21.26
CA LEU A 305 7.45 37.19 20.92
C LEU A 305 7.36 38.71 20.88
N CYS A 306 6.32 39.26 20.23
CA CYS A 306 6.07 40.70 20.22
C CYS A 306 5.80 41.24 21.63
N SER A 307 5.06 40.50 22.47
CA SER A 307 4.77 40.92 23.85
C SER A 307 6.04 40.96 24.71
N VAL A 308 6.91 39.95 24.61
CA VAL A 308 8.20 39.92 25.32
C VAL A 308 9.08 41.08 24.86
N PHE A 309 9.13 41.34 23.55
CA PHE A 309 9.91 42.45 23.01
C PHE A 309 9.37 43.82 23.47
N LEU A 310 8.05 44.03 23.47
CA LEU A 310 7.43 45.25 23.97
C LEU A 310 7.66 45.44 25.48
N LEU A 311 7.57 44.37 26.28
CA LEU A 311 7.89 44.41 27.71
C LEU A 311 9.37 44.77 27.96
N PHE A 312 10.28 44.23 27.14
CA PHE A 312 11.68 44.56 27.20
C PHE A 312 11.95 46.04 26.86
N LEU A 313 11.35 46.55 25.78
CA LEU A 313 11.42 47.97 25.42
C LEU A 313 10.85 48.86 26.52
N TYR A 314 9.70 48.48 27.09
CA TYR A 314 9.12 49.20 28.21
C TYR A 314 10.06 49.24 29.43
N GLY A 315 10.75 48.13 29.72
CA GLY A 315 11.78 48.07 30.75
C GLY A 315 12.95 49.02 30.48
N LEU A 316 13.50 49.02 29.27
CA LEU A 316 14.59 49.94 28.88
C LEU A 316 14.17 51.41 29.01
N TYR A 317 12.94 51.73 28.58
CA TYR A 317 12.37 53.06 28.74
C TYR A 317 12.27 53.46 30.22
N TYR A 318 11.77 52.57 31.07
CA TYR A 318 11.61 52.81 32.51
C TYR A 318 12.95 53.05 33.23
N PHE A 319 14.01 52.36 32.81
CA PHE A 319 15.37 52.53 33.38
C PHE A 319 16.19 53.63 32.69
N GLU A 320 15.60 54.41 31.78
CA GLU A 320 16.26 55.47 31.01
C GLU A 320 17.49 55.00 30.21
N ILE A 321 17.52 53.72 29.81
CA ILE A 321 18.61 53.14 29.02
C ILE A 321 18.27 53.29 27.53
N GLN A 322 19.07 54.05 26.78
CA GLN A 322 18.90 54.23 25.32
C GLN A 322 17.49 54.72 24.95
N VAL A 323 17.04 55.79 25.60
CA VAL A 323 15.66 56.32 25.49
C VAL A 323 15.27 56.62 24.05
N ASP A 324 16.13 57.24 23.24
CA ASP A 324 15.81 57.62 21.85
C ASP A 324 15.53 56.40 20.95
N GLN A 325 16.33 55.35 21.08
CA GLN A 325 16.15 54.10 20.33
C GLN A 325 14.87 53.38 20.80
N THR A 326 14.63 53.36 22.10
CA THR A 326 13.45 52.73 22.69
C THR A 326 12.16 53.44 22.27
N LEU A 327 12.15 54.78 22.29
CA LEU A 327 11.03 55.58 21.82
C LEU A 327 10.76 55.37 20.33
N PHE A 328 11.79 55.25 19.50
CA PHE A 328 11.64 54.94 18.08
C PHE A 328 10.87 53.63 17.86
N PHE A 329 11.21 52.55 18.58
CA PHE A 329 10.50 51.27 18.45
C PHE A 329 9.10 51.29 19.07
N LEU A 330 8.90 51.99 20.19
CA LEU A 330 7.59 52.15 20.82
C LEU A 330 6.62 53.00 19.98
N HIS A 331 7.13 53.92 19.16
CA HIS A 331 6.32 54.68 18.19
C HIS A 331 6.28 53.99 16.81
N SER A 332 6.75 52.75 16.67
CA SER A 332 6.69 52.08 15.38
C SER A 332 5.28 51.56 15.09
N PRO A 333 4.55 52.12 14.09
CA PRO A 333 3.20 51.66 13.76
C PRO A 333 3.19 50.20 13.29
N LEU A 334 4.26 49.76 12.61
CA LEU A 334 4.38 48.39 12.13
C LEU A 334 4.46 47.37 13.28
N LEU A 335 5.15 47.72 14.37
CA LEU A 335 5.31 46.83 15.53
C LEU A 335 3.95 46.61 16.23
N TRP A 336 3.21 47.69 16.45
CA TRP A 336 1.88 47.62 17.06
C TRP A 336 0.85 46.96 16.17
N TYR A 337 0.96 47.13 14.85
CA TYR A 337 0.12 46.44 13.87
C TYR A 337 0.33 44.92 13.93
N VAL A 338 1.59 44.46 13.89
CA VAL A 338 1.93 43.03 13.93
C VAL A 338 1.51 42.41 15.27
N TRP A 339 1.74 43.11 16.38
CA TRP A 339 1.33 42.63 17.70
C TRP A 339 -0.19 42.52 17.82
N GLY A 340 -0.93 43.58 17.50
CA GLY A 340 -2.38 43.59 17.62
C GLY A 340 -3.06 42.61 16.64
N LEU A 341 -2.53 42.46 15.43
CA LEU A 341 -2.96 41.43 14.49
C LEU A 341 -2.73 40.02 15.06
N GLY A 342 -1.55 39.77 15.65
CA GLY A 342 -1.22 38.50 16.29
C GLY A 342 -2.20 38.14 17.42
N VAL A 343 -2.53 39.11 18.28
CA VAL A 343 -3.49 38.93 19.38
C VAL A 343 -4.90 38.68 18.84
N LEU A 344 -5.35 39.45 17.85
CA LEU A 344 -6.68 39.31 17.25
C LEU A 344 -6.85 37.91 16.62
N MET A 345 -5.86 37.47 15.84
CA MET A 345 -5.87 36.14 15.22
C MET A 345 -5.80 35.03 16.27
N MET A 346 -5.00 35.20 17.33
CA MET A 346 -4.93 34.25 18.44
C MET A 346 -6.31 34.06 19.11
N ILE A 347 -7.04 35.14 19.37
CA ILE A 347 -8.39 35.08 19.97
C ILE A 347 -9.36 34.38 19.02
N SER A 348 -9.36 34.73 17.74
CA SER A 348 -10.21 34.10 16.73
C SER A 348 -9.97 32.59 16.63
N PHE A 349 -8.71 32.15 16.51
CA PHE A 349 -8.39 30.73 16.42
C PHE A 349 -8.57 29.98 17.75
N TYR A 350 -8.49 30.66 18.90
CA TYR A 350 -8.82 30.08 20.20
C TYR A 350 -10.27 29.60 20.24
N PHE A 351 -11.21 30.41 19.76
CA PHE A 351 -12.63 30.02 19.70
C PHE A 351 -12.86 28.83 18.77
N VAL A 352 -12.23 28.81 17.58
CA VAL A 352 -12.33 27.67 16.66
C VAL A 352 -11.77 26.38 17.28
N ARG A 353 -10.69 26.48 18.05
CA ARG A 353 -10.03 25.32 18.66
C ARG A 353 -10.78 24.74 19.86
N PHE A 354 -11.26 25.60 20.77
CA PHE A 354 -11.82 25.15 22.06
C PHE A 354 -13.31 24.80 22.00
N TYR A 355 -14.02 25.12 20.92
CA TYR A 355 -15.41 24.74 20.70
C TYR A 355 -15.59 23.75 19.53
N PRO A 356 -14.93 22.56 19.55
CA PRO A 356 -14.88 21.64 18.41
C PRO A 356 -16.19 20.88 18.15
N LYS A 357 -17.23 21.08 18.97
CA LYS A 357 -18.55 20.41 18.83
C LYS A 357 -19.61 21.29 18.14
N GLN A 358 -19.22 22.46 17.66
CA GLN A 358 -20.13 23.36 16.97
C GLN A 358 -20.52 22.82 15.58
N GLU A 359 -21.76 23.08 15.17
CA GLU A 359 -22.22 22.76 13.83
C GLU A 359 -21.36 23.51 12.79
N TRP A 360 -21.21 22.94 11.58
CA TRP A 360 -20.38 23.55 10.52
C TRP A 360 -20.74 25.03 10.25
N PHE A 361 -22.01 25.40 10.46
CA PHE A 361 -22.51 26.76 10.34
C PHE A 361 -21.84 27.74 11.33
N GLU A 362 -21.66 27.34 12.58
CA GLU A 362 -21.04 28.17 13.61
C GLU A 362 -19.55 28.41 13.33
N GLY A 363 -18.85 27.42 12.78
CA GLY A 363 -17.47 27.59 12.29
C GLY A 363 -17.37 28.60 11.15
N LEU A 364 -18.36 28.62 10.26
CA LEU A 364 -18.45 29.59 9.16
C LEU A 364 -18.72 31.00 9.69
N VAL A 365 -19.57 31.14 10.71
CA VAL A 365 -19.80 32.42 11.41
C VAL A 365 -18.52 32.93 12.06
N ILE A 366 -17.79 32.09 12.80
CA ILE A 366 -16.53 32.50 13.45
C ILE A 366 -15.49 32.92 12.43
N MET A 367 -15.35 32.18 11.31
CA MET A 367 -14.46 32.55 10.20
C MET A 367 -14.86 33.90 9.60
N THR A 368 -16.16 34.11 9.35
CA THR A 368 -16.67 35.37 8.78
C THR A 368 -16.45 36.54 9.73
N CYS A 369 -16.72 36.36 11.03
CA CYS A 369 -16.43 37.35 12.08
C CYS A 369 -14.94 37.65 12.18
N THR A 370 -14.07 36.65 12.02
CA THR A 370 -12.61 36.82 12.04
C THR A 370 -12.13 37.65 10.85
N VAL A 371 -12.63 37.37 9.65
CA VAL A 371 -12.32 38.16 8.45
C VAL A 371 -12.84 39.59 8.58
N ALA A 372 -14.07 39.76 9.09
CA ALA A 372 -14.62 41.08 9.35
C ALA A 372 -13.78 41.86 10.39
N ALA A 373 -13.40 41.22 11.50
CA ALA A 373 -12.56 41.81 12.53
C ALA A 373 -11.17 42.19 11.98
N PHE A 374 -10.59 41.35 11.11
CA PHE A 374 -9.33 41.65 10.43
C PHE A 374 -9.43 42.89 9.53
N VAL A 375 -10.48 42.99 8.71
CA VAL A 375 -10.71 44.15 7.83
C VAL A 375 -10.93 45.42 8.67
N VAL A 376 -11.78 45.34 9.69
CA VAL A 376 -12.04 46.46 10.61
C VAL A 376 -10.76 46.89 11.31
N TYR A 377 -9.98 45.95 11.84
CA TYR A 377 -8.70 46.24 12.48
C TYR A 377 -7.74 46.93 11.52
N THR A 378 -7.60 46.43 10.29
CA THR A 378 -6.69 47.00 9.28
C THR A 378 -7.07 48.44 8.91
N VAL A 379 -8.37 48.71 8.75
CA VAL A 379 -8.87 50.05 8.40
C VAL A 379 -8.79 51.02 9.58
N GLN A 380 -9.12 50.55 10.79
CA GLN A 380 -9.16 51.38 12.00
C GLN A 380 -7.81 51.49 12.71
N PHE A 381 -6.78 50.74 12.27
CA PHE A 381 -5.47 50.72 12.90
C PHE A 381 -4.87 52.12 13.14
N PRO A 382 -4.86 53.06 12.15
CA PRO A 382 -4.29 54.39 12.36
C PRO A 382 -5.04 55.22 13.41
N ILE A 383 -6.33 54.94 13.63
CA ILE A 383 -7.14 55.62 14.64
C ILE A 383 -6.91 54.99 16.02
N LEU A 384 -6.87 53.66 16.09
CA LEU A 384 -6.64 52.92 17.33
C LEU A 384 -5.24 53.12 17.90
N PHE A 385 -4.26 53.37 17.05
CA PHE A 385 -2.84 53.55 17.41
C PHE A 385 -2.34 54.92 16.96
N TYR A 386 -3.11 55.99 17.18
CA TYR A 386 -2.74 57.34 16.72
C TYR A 386 -1.44 57.88 17.34
N TRP A 387 -0.98 57.30 18.44
CA TRP A 387 0.27 57.69 19.12
C TRP A 387 1.52 57.02 18.54
N THR A 388 1.35 56.05 17.63
CA THR A 388 2.44 55.42 16.88
C THR A 388 2.60 56.15 15.56
#